data_AF-U6LG76-F1
#
_entry.id   AF-U6LG76-F1
#
_cell.length_a   1.000
_cell.length_b   1.000
_cell.length_c   1.000
_cell.angle_alpha   90.00
_cell.angle_beta   90.00
_cell.angle_gamma   90.00
#
_symmetry.space_group_name_H-M   'P 1'
#
loop_
_entity.id
_entity.type
_entity.pdbx_description
1 polymer ?
#
loop_
_entity_poly.entity_id
_entity_poly.type
_entity_poly.pdbx_seq_one_letter_code
_entity_poly.pdbx_strand_id
1 'polypeptide(L)'
;MAAQIVAFAADGSAQIFNCRTAQSAAILPPLHTDKVWASCVHGLALASAGADGRLAVWRDLTAETMAAKKLEALEEQQQLAAVQRLEAAGCSSAVVGLLLQLQKKYSLSCFIQRKIKSSMASCLDTANAAALIRSNDAAAVCKLLPLPQQQQQLLQQQIQQQIQAHMHQQQHQQHQQHQQQQQQQQQCKDTDWIELIKQLKMDDIKTLIKFIAEWAQDPTMAAAAHKLLHLLLRQQRLDLLLQPPCNNSSSSSSSSSSSSSSSSSRRKVLIGGSPAADVLKQLILYSQRQEKRSQALLQKTYLLDLLLPTAAAVQQELHQLLLPLQQQELQQQQQQQQQQQRSSTADAKGAAAGEGGKKKKRKIQQQQQQQENQQQQQQQQQQQQQQQLLSAEALQPHFAAKFTEECLYGDL
;
A
#
# COMPACT_ATOMS: atom_id res chain seq x y z
N MET A 1 -40.76 -21.85 19.49
CA MET A 1 -40.00 -22.76 18.60
C MET A 1 -40.83 -22.98 17.34
N ALA A 2 -40.21 -23.00 16.16
CA ALA A 2 -40.94 -23.37 14.94
C ALA A 2 -41.27 -24.87 15.00
N ALA A 3 -42.50 -25.25 14.66
CA ALA A 3 -42.86 -26.65 14.55
C ALA A 3 -42.06 -27.31 13.42
N GLN A 4 -41.51 -28.49 13.70
CA GLN A 4 -40.80 -29.31 12.73
C GLN A 4 -41.51 -30.66 12.61
N ILE A 5 -41.51 -31.23 11.40
CA ILE A 5 -42.08 -32.55 11.12
C ILE A 5 -40.95 -33.42 10.56
N VAL A 6 -40.87 -34.67 11.02
CA VAL A 6 -39.98 -35.68 10.46
C VAL A 6 -40.80 -36.57 9.53
N ALA A 7 -40.38 -36.68 8.28
CA ALA A 7 -40.99 -37.57 7.30
C ALA A 7 -40.03 -38.68 6.93
N PHE A 8 -40.52 -39.92 6.96
CA PHE A 8 -39.79 -41.10 6.51
C PHE A 8 -40.29 -41.50 5.12
N ALA A 9 -39.37 -41.73 4.20
CA ALA A 9 -39.67 -42.24 2.88
C ALA A 9 -39.61 -43.77 2.84
N ALA A 10 -40.20 -44.35 1.80
CA ALA A 10 -40.28 -45.81 1.63
C ALA A 10 -38.90 -46.48 1.41
N ASP A 11 -37.87 -45.69 1.07
CA ASP A 11 -36.49 -46.14 0.89
C ASP A 11 -35.68 -46.15 2.21
N GLY A 12 -36.32 -45.85 3.35
CA GLY A 12 -35.65 -45.78 4.64
C GLY A 12 -34.95 -44.45 4.93
N SER A 13 -34.98 -43.50 3.99
CA SER A 13 -34.47 -42.15 4.22
C SER A 13 -35.43 -41.33 5.07
N ALA A 14 -34.89 -40.40 5.87
CA ALA A 14 -35.69 -39.53 6.73
C ALA A 14 -35.28 -38.07 6.53
N GLN A 15 -36.27 -37.18 6.47
CA GLN A 15 -36.08 -35.75 6.27
C GLN A 15 -36.85 -34.95 7.30
N ILE A 16 -36.24 -33.88 7.80
CA ILE A 16 -36.84 -32.97 8.77
C ILE A 16 -37.28 -31.71 8.02
N PHE A 17 -38.55 -31.35 8.13
CA PHE A 17 -39.14 -30.17 7.50
C PHE A 17 -39.52 -29.14 8.55
N ASN A 18 -39.30 -27.87 8.24
CA ASN A 18 -39.85 -26.77 9.03
C ASN A 18 -41.26 -26.42 8.50
N CYS A 19 -42.28 -26.54 9.34
CA CYS A 19 -43.67 -26.32 8.94
C CYS A 19 -43.93 -24.90 8.42
N ARG A 20 -43.16 -23.91 8.91
CA ARG A 20 -43.38 -22.51 8.57
C ARG A 20 -42.77 -22.12 7.22
N THR A 21 -41.60 -22.68 6.90
CA THR A 21 -40.88 -22.35 5.66
C THR A 21 -41.12 -23.36 4.55
N ALA A 22 -41.70 -24.53 4.88
CA ALA A 22 -41.83 -25.68 3.99
C ALA A 22 -40.50 -26.14 3.36
N GLN A 23 -39.37 -25.76 3.97
CA GLN A 23 -38.03 -26.15 3.52
C GLN A 23 -37.52 -27.34 4.34
N SER A 24 -36.78 -28.22 3.66
CA SER A 24 -36.06 -29.32 4.30
C SER A 24 -34.92 -28.74 5.15
N ALA A 25 -34.99 -28.95 6.46
CA ALA A 25 -34.03 -28.45 7.44
C ALA A 25 -32.81 -29.37 7.56
N ALA A 26 -33.00 -30.69 7.44
CA ALA A 26 -31.93 -31.67 7.47
C ALA A 26 -32.37 -32.98 6.80
N ILE A 27 -31.43 -33.67 6.18
CA ILE A 27 -31.58 -35.05 5.69
C ILE A 27 -30.80 -35.94 6.65
N LEU A 28 -31.49 -36.89 7.27
CA LEU A 28 -30.86 -37.86 8.15
C LEU A 28 -30.16 -38.93 7.30
N PRO A 29 -28.98 -39.42 7.73
CA PRO A 29 -28.29 -40.48 7.00
C PRO A 29 -29.17 -41.74 6.92
N PRO A 30 -29.17 -42.46 5.79
CA PRO A 30 -29.99 -43.66 5.62
C PRO A 30 -29.47 -44.76 6.54
N LEU A 31 -30.12 -44.94 7.69
CA LEU A 31 -29.75 -45.96 8.67
C LEU A 31 -30.54 -47.26 8.48
N HIS A 32 -31.79 -47.15 8.05
CA HIS A 32 -32.64 -48.28 7.70
C HIS A 32 -32.40 -48.66 6.24
N THR A 33 -32.30 -49.96 5.97
CA THR A 33 -32.11 -50.48 4.61
C THR A 33 -33.43 -50.72 3.87
N ASP A 34 -34.56 -50.59 4.57
CA ASP A 34 -35.91 -50.84 4.07
C ASP A 34 -36.92 -49.87 4.75
N LYS A 35 -38.22 -50.01 4.44
CA LYS A 35 -39.32 -49.18 4.95
C LYS A 35 -39.31 -49.03 6.46
N VAL A 36 -39.50 -47.79 6.92
CA VAL A 36 -39.76 -47.47 8.33
C VAL A 36 -41.26 -47.61 8.60
N TRP A 37 -41.62 -48.48 9.55
CA TRP A 37 -43.03 -48.79 9.86
C TRP A 37 -43.58 -47.95 11.01
N ALA A 38 -42.73 -47.63 11.98
CA ALA A 38 -43.12 -46.90 13.16
C ALA A 38 -42.05 -45.89 13.54
N SER A 39 -42.51 -44.74 14.02
CA SER A 39 -41.67 -43.75 14.68
C SER A 39 -42.37 -43.21 15.91
N CYS A 40 -41.61 -42.87 16.94
CA CYS A 40 -42.11 -42.31 18.19
C CYS A 40 -41.18 -41.19 18.66
N VAL A 41 -41.75 -40.08 19.11
CA VAL A 41 -40.99 -38.95 19.64
C VAL A 41 -41.18 -38.91 21.16
N HIS A 42 -40.08 -38.83 21.90
CA HIS A 42 -40.08 -38.67 23.34
C HIS A 42 -39.05 -37.61 23.76
N GLY A 43 -39.55 -36.44 24.17
CA GLY A 43 -38.69 -35.30 24.51
C GLY A 43 -37.85 -34.84 23.31
N LEU A 44 -36.53 -34.88 23.43
CA LEU A 44 -35.55 -34.54 22.38
C LEU A 44 -35.05 -35.77 21.59
N ALA A 45 -35.64 -36.94 21.85
CA ALA A 45 -35.29 -38.18 21.17
C ALA A 45 -36.42 -38.62 20.22
N LEU A 46 -36.02 -39.12 19.06
CA LEU A 46 -36.89 -39.78 18.10
C LEU A 46 -36.43 -41.24 18.00
N ALA A 47 -37.35 -42.19 18.12
CA ALA A 47 -37.09 -43.59 17.84
C ALA A 47 -37.76 -43.98 16.52
N SER A 48 -37.06 -44.71 15.66
CA SER A 48 -37.61 -45.30 14.43
C SER A 48 -37.35 -46.80 14.36
N ALA A 49 -38.32 -47.55 13.86
CA ALA A 49 -38.22 -49.00 13.68
C ALA A 49 -38.52 -49.36 12.21
N GLY A 50 -37.59 -50.07 11.58
CA GLY A 50 -37.65 -50.48 10.17
C GLY A 50 -38.05 -51.94 9.99
N ALA A 51 -38.43 -52.29 8.75
CA ALA A 51 -38.67 -53.68 8.32
C ALA A 51 -37.41 -54.55 8.39
N ASP A 52 -36.25 -53.91 8.40
CA ASP A 52 -34.91 -54.49 8.54
C ASP A 52 -34.62 -55.06 9.95
N GLY A 53 -35.59 -54.95 10.88
CA GLY A 53 -35.45 -55.41 12.26
C GLY A 53 -34.55 -54.52 13.11
N ARG A 54 -34.17 -53.32 12.63
CA ARG A 54 -33.35 -52.37 13.36
C ARG A 54 -34.22 -51.32 14.05
N LEU A 55 -33.81 -50.93 15.26
CA LEU A 55 -34.35 -49.79 15.98
C LEU A 55 -33.26 -48.72 16.09
N ALA A 56 -33.58 -47.52 15.63
CA ALA A 56 -32.68 -46.38 15.64
C ALA A 56 -33.20 -45.35 16.66
N VAL A 57 -32.30 -44.82 17.49
CA VAL A 57 -32.60 -43.71 18.40
C VAL A 57 -31.80 -42.49 17.97
N TRP A 58 -32.52 -41.44 17.62
CA TRP A 58 -32.01 -40.16 17.17
C TRP A 58 -32.09 -39.17 18.33
N ARG A 59 -31.04 -38.39 18.57
CA ARG A 59 -31.00 -37.30 19.55
C ARG A 59 -30.81 -35.98 18.84
N ASP A 60 -31.60 -34.97 19.20
CA ASP A 60 -31.39 -33.62 18.70
C ASP A 60 -30.09 -33.02 19.27
N LEU A 61 -29.12 -32.77 18.39
CA LEU A 61 -27.84 -32.10 18.71
C LEU A 61 -27.79 -30.68 18.15
N THR A 62 -28.88 -30.14 17.62
CA THR A 62 -28.89 -28.80 17.00
C THR A 62 -28.56 -27.70 18.02
N ALA A 63 -29.10 -27.78 19.23
CA ALA A 63 -28.81 -26.82 20.30
C ALA A 63 -27.34 -26.88 20.75
N GLU A 64 -26.81 -28.10 20.93
CA GLU A 64 -25.41 -28.31 21.35
C GLU A 64 -24.44 -27.86 20.25
N THR A 65 -24.70 -28.20 18.98
CA THR A 65 -23.87 -27.77 17.85
C THR A 65 -23.95 -26.27 17.59
N MET A 66 -25.12 -25.64 17.77
CA MET A 66 -25.24 -24.18 17.69
C MET A 66 -24.50 -23.48 18.85
N ALA A 67 -24.57 -24.02 20.06
CA ALA A 67 -23.83 -23.50 21.20
C ALA A 67 -22.32 -23.63 20.99
N ALA A 68 -21.85 -24.79 20.51
CA ALA A 68 -20.46 -25.02 20.16
C ALA A 68 -19.96 -24.06 19.07
N LYS A 69 -20.73 -23.87 17.99
CA LYS A 69 -20.41 -22.90 16.93
C LYS A 69 -20.36 -21.46 17.43
N LYS A 70 -21.28 -21.07 18.33
CA LYS A 70 -21.27 -19.74 18.94
C LYS A 70 -20.04 -19.53 19.82
N LEU A 71 -19.65 -20.56 20.57
CA LEU A 71 -18.46 -20.52 21.41
C LEU A 71 -17.19 -20.40 20.56
N GLU A 72 -17.08 -21.20 19.49
CA GLU A 72 -15.98 -21.13 18.52
C GLU A 72 -15.89 -19.75 17.87
N ALA A 73 -17.01 -19.18 17.41
CA ALA A 73 -17.05 -17.84 16.83
C ALA A 73 -16.61 -16.75 17.81
N LEU A 74 -16.99 -16.86 19.09
CA LEU A 74 -16.57 -15.94 20.14
C LEU A 74 -15.06 -16.06 20.39
N GLU A 75 -14.54 -17.28 20.45
CA GLU A 75 -13.11 -17.54 20.61
C GLU A 75 -12.30 -16.97 19.43
N GLU A 76 -12.74 -17.19 18.19
CA GLU A 76 -12.11 -16.60 17.00
C GLU A 76 -12.14 -15.07 17.06
N GLN A 77 -13.25 -14.47 17.48
CA GLN A 77 -13.35 -13.02 17.65
C GLN A 77 -12.37 -12.51 18.72
N GLN A 78 -12.25 -13.22 19.85
CA GLN A 78 -11.31 -12.89 20.92
C GLN A 78 -9.86 -12.98 20.44
N GLN A 79 -9.53 -14.01 19.67
CA GLN A 79 -8.22 -14.20 19.07
C GLN A 79 -7.87 -13.09 18.07
N LEU A 80 -8.82 -12.66 17.22
CA LEU A 80 -8.62 -11.54 16.31
C LEU A 80 -8.43 -10.20 17.05
N ALA A 81 -9.20 -9.97 18.13
CA ALA A 81 -8.99 -8.81 18.99
C ALA A 81 -7.62 -8.84 19.68
N ALA A 82 -7.11 -10.03 20.06
CA ALA A 82 -5.77 -10.19 20.59
C ALA A 82 -4.70 -9.84 19.54
N VAL A 83 -4.87 -10.27 18.28
CA VAL A 83 -3.97 -9.90 17.16
C VAL A 83 -3.92 -8.38 16.99
N GLN A 84 -5.07 -7.71 16.98
CA GLN A 84 -5.13 -6.24 16.83
C GLN A 84 -4.44 -5.51 17.99
N ARG A 85 -4.61 -5.98 19.23
CA ARG A 85 -3.90 -5.42 20.38
C ARG A 85 -2.38 -5.59 20.28
N LEU A 86 -1.92 -6.78 19.86
CA LEU A 86 -0.49 -7.04 19.66
C LEU A 86 0.09 -6.22 18.50
N GLU A 87 -0.68 -5.99 17.45
CA GLU A 87 -0.31 -5.11 16.33
C GLU A 87 -0.18 -3.65 16.80
N ALA A 88 -1.14 -3.16 17.59
CA ALA A 88 -1.09 -1.82 18.18
C ALA A 88 0.08 -1.65 19.16
N ALA A 89 0.47 -2.72 19.86
CA ALA A 89 1.65 -2.75 20.72
C ALA A 89 2.98 -2.81 19.96
N GLY A 90 2.96 -2.98 18.63
CA GLY A 90 4.18 -3.13 17.83
C GLY A 90 4.89 -4.48 17.98
N CYS A 91 4.27 -5.46 18.66
CA CYS A 91 4.84 -6.78 18.95
C CYS A 91 4.71 -7.73 17.75
N SER A 92 5.38 -7.42 16.65
CA SER A 92 5.25 -8.17 15.38
C SER A 92 5.58 -9.66 15.48
N SER A 93 6.53 -10.07 16.34
CA SER A 93 6.85 -11.49 16.55
C SER A 93 5.69 -12.27 17.15
N ALA A 94 5.06 -11.72 18.19
CA ALA A 94 3.87 -12.31 18.82
C ALA A 94 2.68 -12.34 17.85
N VAL A 95 2.50 -11.31 17.03
CA VAL A 95 1.46 -11.28 15.98
C VAL A 95 1.66 -12.42 14.99
N VAL A 96 2.86 -12.59 14.45
CA VAL A 96 3.14 -13.65 13.47
C VAL A 96 3.00 -15.04 14.11
N GLY A 97 3.51 -15.23 15.33
CA GLY A 97 3.35 -16.50 16.06
C GLY A 97 1.89 -16.86 16.29
N LEU A 98 1.07 -15.91 16.74
CA LEU A 98 -0.37 -16.12 16.95
C LEU A 98 -1.07 -16.41 15.61
N LEU A 99 -0.80 -15.65 14.55
CA LEU A 99 -1.42 -15.87 13.25
C LEU A 99 -1.03 -17.20 12.58
N LEU A 100 0.19 -17.68 12.81
CA LEU A 100 0.63 -19.01 12.38
C LEU A 100 -0.08 -20.11 13.17
N GLN A 101 -0.21 -19.96 14.48
CA GLN A 101 -0.93 -20.90 15.34
C GLN A 101 -2.41 -21.01 14.94
N LEU A 102 -3.05 -19.89 14.59
CA LEU A 102 -4.44 -19.86 14.13
C LEU A 102 -4.62 -20.26 12.66
N GLN A 103 -3.51 -20.48 11.94
CA GLN A 103 -3.50 -20.77 10.50
C GLN A 103 -4.29 -19.76 9.63
N LYS A 104 -4.40 -18.50 10.08
CA LYS A 104 -5.15 -17.44 9.37
C LYS A 104 -4.28 -16.83 8.27
N LYS A 105 -4.14 -17.55 7.15
CA LYS A 105 -3.31 -17.20 5.99
C LYS A 105 -3.49 -15.75 5.51
N TYR A 106 -4.73 -15.29 5.32
CA TYR A 106 -5.02 -13.96 4.75
C TYR A 106 -4.62 -12.82 5.69
N SER A 107 -4.91 -12.96 6.99
CA SER A 107 -4.52 -11.97 8.00
C SER A 107 -3.00 -11.86 8.09
N LEU A 108 -2.31 -13.00 8.06
CA LEU A 108 -0.86 -13.06 8.06
C LEU A 108 -0.25 -12.43 6.80
N SER A 109 -0.82 -12.71 5.63
CA SER A 109 -0.35 -12.16 4.34
C SER A 109 -0.48 -10.63 4.32
N CYS A 110 -1.63 -10.09 4.73
CA CYS A 110 -1.87 -8.65 4.82
C CYS A 110 -0.91 -7.98 5.82
N PHE A 111 -0.69 -8.59 6.99
CA PHE A 111 0.22 -8.07 8.00
C PHE A 111 1.67 -8.00 7.47
N ILE A 112 2.16 -9.09 6.89
CA ILE A 112 3.50 -9.17 6.29
C ILE A 112 3.65 -8.16 5.16
N GLN A 113 2.66 -8.06 4.26
CA GLN A 113 2.72 -7.13 3.14
C GLN A 113 2.82 -5.68 3.62
N ARG A 114 2.01 -5.30 4.62
CA ARG A 114 2.03 -3.96 5.21
C ARG A 114 3.39 -3.65 5.82
N LYS A 115 3.95 -4.59 6.58
CA LYS A 115 5.25 -4.41 7.25
C LYS A 115 6.42 -4.40 6.26
N ILE A 116 6.41 -5.22 5.21
CA ILE A 116 7.44 -5.18 4.15
C ILE A 116 7.33 -3.88 3.35
N LYS A 117 6.12 -3.45 2.98
CA LYS A 117 5.90 -2.15 2.32
C LYS A 117 6.41 -1.00 3.18
N SER A 118 6.13 -1.00 4.48
CA SER A 118 6.63 0.00 5.43
C SER A 118 8.16 0.00 5.51
N SER A 119 8.80 -1.18 5.58
CA SER A 119 10.26 -1.30 5.62
C SER A 119 10.92 -0.90 4.29
N MET A 120 10.28 -1.19 3.15
CA MET A 120 10.76 -0.72 1.85
C MET A 120 10.60 0.79 1.71
N ALA A 121 9.48 1.35 2.19
CA ALA A 121 9.26 2.79 2.20
C ALA A 121 10.31 3.50 3.06
N SER A 122 10.67 2.96 4.24
CA SER A 122 11.73 3.56 5.06
C SER A 122 13.12 3.48 4.42
N CYS A 123 13.42 2.44 3.64
CA CYS A 123 14.65 2.38 2.85
C CYS A 123 14.65 3.31 1.63
N LEU A 124 13.48 3.55 1.03
CA LEU A 124 13.29 4.39 -0.15
C LEU A 124 13.00 5.85 0.18
N ASP A 125 12.86 6.20 1.46
CA ASP A 125 12.67 7.58 1.94
C ASP A 125 13.97 8.38 1.76
N THR A 126 14.30 8.57 0.49
CA THR A 126 15.29 9.48 -0.06
C THR A 126 14.93 10.92 0.27
N ALA A 127 13.79 11.21 0.92
CA ALA A 127 13.53 12.49 1.55
C ALA A 127 14.65 12.88 2.53
N ASN A 128 15.35 11.93 3.17
CA ASN A 128 16.52 12.30 3.98
C ASN A 128 17.74 12.75 3.16
N ALA A 129 17.88 12.29 1.90
CA ALA A 129 18.94 12.73 0.99
C ALA A 129 18.53 13.99 0.20
N ALA A 130 17.26 14.11 -0.18
CA ALA A 130 16.71 15.22 -0.96
C ALA A 130 16.27 16.42 -0.08
N ALA A 131 15.85 16.23 1.16
CA ALA A 131 15.58 17.32 2.11
C ALA A 131 16.87 17.96 2.64
N LEU A 132 17.99 17.22 2.66
CA LEU A 132 19.31 17.81 2.88
C LEU A 132 19.70 18.79 1.75
N ILE A 133 19.16 18.59 0.54
CA ILE A 133 19.42 19.46 -0.62
C ILE A 133 18.41 20.62 -0.70
N ARG A 134 17.15 20.45 -0.23
CA ARG A 134 16.09 21.47 -0.35
C ARG A 134 15.95 22.44 0.83
N SER A 135 16.61 22.20 1.96
CA SER A 135 16.47 23.05 3.16
C SER A 135 17.22 24.39 3.10
N ASN A 136 18.06 24.62 2.08
CA ASN A 136 18.81 25.89 1.95
C ASN A 136 18.07 27.02 1.19
N ASP A 137 17.01 26.74 0.42
CA ASP A 137 16.43 27.74 -0.49
C ASP A 137 15.05 28.30 -0.09
N ALA A 138 14.36 27.71 0.89
CA ALA A 138 12.99 28.11 1.24
C ALA A 138 12.89 29.25 2.28
N ALA A 139 13.99 29.68 2.90
CA ALA A 139 13.99 30.65 3.99
C ALA A 139 13.90 32.14 3.57
N ALA A 140 13.98 32.44 2.26
CA ALA A 140 14.15 33.81 1.77
C ALA A 140 12.85 34.56 1.40
N VAL A 141 11.69 33.87 1.29
CA VAL A 141 10.52 34.46 0.58
C VAL A 141 9.42 35.02 1.51
N CYS A 142 9.44 34.77 2.82
CA CYS A 142 8.32 35.15 3.72
C CYS A 142 8.54 36.39 4.59
N LYS A 143 9.41 37.34 4.21
CA LYS A 143 9.52 38.63 4.89
C LYS A 143 9.30 39.75 3.88
N LEU A 144 8.15 40.42 3.96
CA LEU A 144 7.93 41.88 3.81
C LEU A 144 6.49 42.19 3.37
N LEU A 145 5.63 42.62 4.32
CA LEU A 145 4.77 43.82 4.21
C LEU A 145 3.79 43.94 5.40
N PRO A 146 3.75 45.09 6.10
CA PRO A 146 2.64 45.48 6.96
C PRO A 146 1.85 46.66 6.38
N LEU A 147 0.54 46.73 6.63
CA LEU A 147 -0.27 47.95 6.49
C LEU A 147 -1.35 47.99 7.59
N PRO A 148 -1.73 49.17 8.13
CA PRO A 148 -2.46 49.28 9.37
C PRO A 148 -3.98 49.33 9.20
N GLN A 149 -4.63 48.79 10.22
CA GLN A 149 -6.05 48.67 10.51
C GLN A 149 -6.21 49.36 11.87
N GLN A 150 -7.32 50.03 12.22
CA GLN A 150 -7.51 50.34 13.65
C GLN A 150 -8.94 50.31 14.19
N GLN A 151 -9.99 50.58 13.41
CA GLN A 151 -11.35 50.57 13.98
C GLN A 151 -12.15 49.30 13.67
N GLN A 152 -11.86 48.61 12.56
CA GLN A 152 -12.35 47.27 12.28
C GLN A 152 -11.57 46.18 13.04
N GLN A 153 -10.41 46.55 13.58
CA GLN A 153 -9.47 45.63 14.23
C GLN A 153 -9.97 45.20 15.61
N LEU A 154 -10.69 46.04 16.36
CA LEU A 154 -11.07 45.69 17.74
C LEU A 154 -12.20 44.64 17.78
N LEU A 155 -13.21 44.77 16.90
CA LEU A 155 -14.29 43.78 16.77
C LEU A 155 -13.79 42.48 16.11
N GLN A 156 -12.93 42.61 15.09
CA GLN A 156 -12.29 41.45 14.46
C GLN A 156 -11.32 40.77 15.42
N GLN A 157 -10.59 41.50 16.27
CA GLN A 157 -9.68 40.93 17.27
C GLN A 157 -10.43 40.18 18.36
N GLN A 158 -11.64 40.60 18.73
CA GLN A 158 -12.46 39.85 19.68
C GLN A 158 -12.98 38.52 19.08
N ILE A 159 -13.48 38.55 17.83
CA ILE A 159 -13.89 37.33 17.11
C ILE A 159 -12.66 36.44 16.85
N GLN A 160 -11.52 37.04 16.52
CA GLN A 160 -10.28 36.33 16.24
C GLN A 160 -9.66 35.75 17.51
N GLN A 161 -9.83 36.37 18.68
CA GLN A 161 -9.46 35.77 19.97
C GLN A 161 -10.34 34.57 20.32
N GLN A 162 -11.64 34.63 20.06
CA GLN A 162 -12.52 33.45 20.26
C GLN A 162 -12.19 32.33 19.28
N ILE A 163 -11.96 32.65 18.00
CA ILE A 163 -11.52 31.67 17.00
C ILE A 163 -10.15 31.11 17.37
N GLN A 164 -9.21 31.93 17.84
CA GLN A 164 -7.90 31.47 18.28
C GLN A 164 -8.01 30.58 19.51
N ALA A 165 -8.83 30.92 20.52
CA ALA A 165 -9.00 30.08 21.70
C ALA A 165 -9.65 28.73 21.35
N HIS A 166 -10.70 28.73 20.53
CA HIS A 166 -11.33 27.49 20.06
C HIS A 166 -10.37 26.66 19.20
N MET A 167 -9.62 27.30 18.30
CA MET A 167 -8.65 26.63 17.45
C MET A 167 -7.47 26.10 18.26
N HIS A 168 -7.05 26.79 19.33
CA HIS A 168 -6.03 26.28 20.25
C HIS A 168 -6.55 25.10 21.07
N GLN A 169 -7.79 25.13 21.55
CA GLN A 169 -8.40 24.01 22.27
C GLN A 169 -8.53 22.78 21.36
N GLN A 170 -8.98 22.99 20.11
CA GLN A 170 -9.08 21.93 19.11
C GLN A 170 -7.70 21.40 18.71
N GLN A 171 -6.71 22.27 18.51
CA GLN A 171 -5.33 21.85 18.27
C GLN A 171 -4.75 21.12 19.46
N HIS A 172 -5.03 21.52 20.69
CA HIS A 172 -4.53 20.82 21.87
C HIS A 172 -5.15 19.43 22.00
N GLN A 173 -6.45 19.30 21.69
CA GLN A 173 -7.13 18.00 21.69
C GLN A 173 -6.63 17.09 20.56
N GLN A 174 -6.40 17.64 19.37
CA GLN A 174 -5.76 16.91 18.27
C GLN A 174 -4.31 16.57 18.58
N HIS A 175 -3.54 17.47 19.18
CA HIS A 175 -2.16 17.23 19.57
C HIS A 175 -2.08 16.18 20.67
N GLN A 176 -3.02 16.14 21.61
CA GLN A 176 -3.05 15.13 22.67
C GLN A 176 -3.42 13.74 22.11
N GLN A 177 -4.37 13.65 21.16
CA GLN A 177 -4.63 12.40 20.43
C GLN A 177 -3.46 11.99 19.54
N HIS A 178 -2.83 12.95 18.86
CA HIS A 178 -1.69 12.70 17.98
C HIS A 178 -0.44 12.34 18.78
N GLN A 179 -0.24 12.89 19.98
CA GLN A 179 0.87 12.56 20.85
C GLN A 179 0.69 11.16 21.48
N GLN A 180 -0.55 10.76 21.80
CA GLN A 180 -0.83 9.36 22.17
C GLN A 180 -0.60 8.39 20.99
N GLN A 181 -0.96 8.76 19.75
CA GLN A 181 -0.64 7.96 18.57
C GLN A 181 0.86 7.97 18.23
N GLN A 182 1.55 9.11 18.36
CA GLN A 182 2.98 9.22 18.08
C GLN A 182 3.81 8.47 19.12
N GLN A 183 3.44 8.48 20.40
CA GLN A 183 4.13 7.65 21.39
C GLN A 183 3.92 6.14 21.14
N GLN A 184 2.77 5.74 20.58
CA GLN A 184 2.57 4.36 20.11
C GLN A 184 3.32 4.05 18.80
N GLN A 185 3.47 5.02 17.90
CA GLN A 185 4.18 4.84 16.62
C GLN A 185 5.72 4.93 16.77
N GLN A 186 6.25 5.76 17.66
CA GLN A 186 7.70 5.98 17.87
C GLN A 186 8.40 4.84 18.61
N GLN A 187 7.65 3.85 19.10
CA GLN A 187 8.23 2.59 19.62
C GLN A 187 7.90 1.36 18.78
N CYS A 188 7.33 1.52 17.58
CA CYS A 188 7.44 0.48 16.58
C CYS A 188 8.87 0.48 16.05
N LYS A 189 9.81 -0.07 16.82
CA LYS A 189 11.12 -0.46 16.32
C LYS A 189 10.86 -1.23 15.02
N ASP A 190 11.55 -0.84 13.96
CA ASP A 190 11.52 -1.58 12.70
C ASP A 190 11.66 -3.05 13.05
N THR A 191 10.66 -3.83 12.65
CA THR A 191 10.58 -5.21 13.08
C THR A 191 11.80 -5.92 12.54
N ASP A 192 12.69 -6.34 13.42
CA ASP A 192 13.81 -7.19 13.06
C ASP A 192 13.26 -8.56 12.62
N TRP A 193 12.86 -8.64 11.35
CA TRP A 193 12.38 -9.87 10.72
C TRP A 193 13.38 -11.01 10.89
N ILE A 194 14.66 -10.68 10.98
CA ILE A 194 15.75 -11.60 11.27
C ILE A 194 15.55 -12.24 12.65
N GLU A 195 15.27 -11.44 13.68
CA GLU A 195 15.08 -11.93 15.05
C GLU A 195 13.77 -12.73 15.16
N LEU A 196 12.72 -12.27 14.48
CA LEU A 196 11.47 -13.01 14.36
C LEU A 196 11.70 -14.41 13.77
N ILE A 197 12.44 -14.51 12.67
CA ILE A 197 12.74 -15.78 12.00
C ILE A 197 13.62 -16.71 12.85
N LYS A 198 14.50 -16.14 13.70
CA LYS A 198 15.30 -16.92 14.65
C LYS A 198 14.45 -17.52 15.78
N GLN A 199 13.40 -16.81 16.19
CA GLN A 199 12.52 -17.23 17.30
C GLN A 199 11.41 -18.19 16.89
N LEU A 200 11.12 -18.33 15.59
CA LEU A 200 10.07 -19.24 15.09
C LEU A 200 10.42 -20.71 15.33
N LYS A 201 9.44 -21.49 15.80
CA LYS A 201 9.57 -22.94 15.96
C LYS A 201 9.60 -23.63 14.60
N MET A 202 10.17 -24.84 14.55
CA MET A 202 10.27 -25.61 13.30
C MET A 202 8.91 -25.92 12.66
N ASP A 203 7.87 -26.14 13.45
CA ASP A 203 6.52 -26.40 12.91
C ASP A 203 5.90 -25.12 12.35
N ASP A 204 6.12 -23.98 13.00
CA ASP A 204 5.71 -22.66 12.49
C ASP A 204 6.43 -22.33 11.18
N ILE A 205 7.71 -22.68 11.05
CA ILE A 205 8.48 -22.50 9.81
C ILE A 205 7.90 -23.36 8.68
N LYS A 206 7.54 -24.62 8.94
CA LYS A 206 6.90 -25.48 7.92
C LYS A 206 5.57 -24.89 7.46
N THR A 207 4.73 -24.43 8.39
CA THR A 207 3.47 -23.77 8.01
C THR A 207 3.70 -22.47 7.26
N LEU A 208 4.70 -21.68 7.64
CA LEU A 208 5.11 -20.46 6.95
C LEU A 208 5.60 -20.75 5.53
N ILE A 209 6.42 -21.79 5.31
CA ILE A 209 6.88 -22.18 3.97
C ILE A 209 5.71 -22.59 3.08
N LYS A 210 4.73 -23.32 3.63
CA LYS A 210 3.48 -23.63 2.90
C LYS A 210 2.76 -22.34 2.49
N PHE A 211 2.59 -21.40 3.41
CA PHE A 211 1.95 -20.11 3.09
C PHE A 211 2.74 -19.30 2.07
N ILE A 212 4.07 -19.27 2.15
CA ILE A 212 4.93 -18.61 1.17
C ILE A 212 4.76 -19.24 -0.22
N ALA A 213 4.65 -20.57 -0.33
CA ALA A 213 4.40 -21.24 -1.61
C ALA A 213 3.07 -20.82 -2.23
N GLU A 214 2.02 -20.73 -1.42
CA GLU A 214 0.71 -20.27 -1.88
C GLU A 214 0.70 -18.76 -2.19
N TRP A 215 1.45 -17.93 -1.47
CA TRP A 215 1.57 -16.49 -1.73
C TRP A 215 2.45 -16.18 -2.95
N ALA A 216 3.42 -17.02 -3.28
CA ALA A 216 4.26 -16.88 -4.46
C ALA A 216 3.47 -17.06 -5.77
N GLN A 217 2.33 -17.76 -5.72
CA GLN A 217 1.41 -17.90 -6.85
C GLN A 217 0.70 -16.57 -7.19
N ASP A 218 0.42 -15.74 -6.20
CA ASP A 218 -0.24 -14.44 -6.36
C ASP A 218 0.79 -13.35 -6.74
N PRO A 219 0.66 -12.67 -7.89
CA PRO A 219 1.62 -11.65 -8.32
C PRO A 219 1.71 -10.46 -7.35
N THR A 220 0.63 -10.11 -6.65
CA THR A 220 0.61 -8.98 -5.72
C THR A 220 1.39 -9.25 -4.42
N MET A 221 1.50 -10.52 -4.05
CA MET A 221 2.16 -11.00 -2.84
C MET A 221 3.52 -11.66 -3.12
N ALA A 222 3.83 -11.98 -4.37
CA ALA A 222 5.06 -12.68 -4.74
C ALA A 222 6.34 -11.98 -4.27
N ALA A 223 6.42 -10.65 -4.35
CA ALA A 223 7.58 -9.90 -3.88
C ALA A 223 7.80 -10.04 -2.36
N ALA A 224 6.71 -9.93 -1.58
CA ALA A 224 6.73 -10.12 -0.14
C ALA A 224 7.10 -11.57 0.24
N ALA A 225 6.51 -12.54 -0.46
CA ALA A 225 6.78 -13.97 -0.26
C ALA A 225 8.26 -14.31 -0.55
N HIS A 226 8.82 -13.82 -1.66
CA HIS A 226 10.24 -14.03 -2.00
C HIS A 226 11.19 -13.34 -1.03
N LYS A 227 10.84 -12.14 -0.53
CA LYS A 227 11.65 -11.47 0.50
C LYS A 227 11.69 -12.30 1.78
N LEU A 228 10.55 -12.83 2.23
CA LEU A 228 10.49 -13.72 3.39
C LEU A 228 11.25 -15.03 3.15
N LEU A 229 11.08 -15.64 1.98
CA LEU A 229 11.82 -16.83 1.59
C LEU A 229 13.33 -16.58 1.64
N HIS A 230 13.80 -15.47 1.06
CA HIS A 230 15.21 -15.08 1.11
C HIS A 230 15.70 -14.88 2.56
N LEU A 231 14.89 -14.26 3.42
CA LEU A 231 15.25 -14.11 4.83
C LEU A 231 15.32 -15.46 5.56
N LEU A 232 14.39 -16.37 5.29
CA LEU A 232 14.43 -17.75 5.81
C LEU A 232 15.69 -18.47 5.33
N LEU A 233 15.98 -18.43 4.03
CA LEU A 233 17.18 -19.06 3.44
C LEU A 233 18.48 -18.50 4.00
N ARG A 234 18.53 -17.19 4.32
CA ARG A 234 19.71 -16.54 4.86
C ARG A 234 19.94 -16.85 6.34
N GLN A 235 18.88 -17.00 7.13
CA GLN A 235 18.97 -17.16 8.59
C GLN A 235 18.93 -18.61 9.04
N GLN A 236 18.19 -19.47 8.34
CA GLN A 236 17.98 -20.87 8.71
C GLN A 236 18.76 -21.77 7.75
N ARG A 237 19.48 -22.75 8.30
CA ARG A 237 20.03 -23.84 7.50
C ARG A 237 18.85 -24.69 7.04
N LEU A 238 18.50 -24.59 5.76
CA LEU A 238 17.52 -25.45 5.08
C LEU A 238 17.74 -26.94 5.37
N ASP A 239 18.98 -27.31 5.64
CA ASP A 239 19.38 -28.67 6.00
C ASP A 239 18.55 -29.22 7.16
N LEU A 240 18.23 -28.41 8.18
CA LEU A 240 17.41 -28.83 9.32
C LEU A 240 15.94 -29.05 8.96
N LEU A 241 15.44 -28.38 7.91
CA LEU A 241 14.07 -28.53 7.43
C LEU A 241 13.91 -29.75 6.51
N LEU A 242 14.98 -30.09 5.78
CA LEU A 242 15.04 -31.24 4.89
C LEU A 242 15.47 -32.53 5.60
N GLN A 243 16.12 -32.41 6.76
CA GLN A 243 16.52 -33.58 7.53
C GLN A 243 15.25 -34.32 7.99
N PRO A 244 15.04 -35.58 7.56
CA PRO A 244 13.94 -36.37 8.09
C PRO A 244 14.12 -36.44 9.60
N PRO A 245 13.04 -36.39 10.40
CA PRO A 245 13.14 -36.50 11.85
C PRO A 245 13.89 -37.80 12.15
N CYS A 246 15.16 -37.67 12.56
CA CYS A 246 15.91 -38.79 13.06
C CYS A 246 15.14 -39.23 14.30
N ASN A 247 14.51 -40.40 14.22
CA ASN A 247 13.96 -41.06 15.40
C ASN A 247 15.14 -41.32 16.32
N ASN A 248 15.53 -40.34 17.13
CA ASN A 248 16.41 -40.49 18.28
C ASN A 248 15.64 -41.19 19.41
N SER A 249 14.89 -42.24 19.05
CA SER A 249 14.49 -43.28 19.98
C SER A 249 15.74 -44.11 20.19
N SER A 250 16.56 -43.64 21.13
CA SER A 250 17.66 -44.35 21.71
C SER A 250 17.23 -45.78 22.02
N SER A 251 17.70 -46.68 21.18
CA SER A 251 17.65 -48.11 21.32
C SER A 251 18.39 -48.52 22.59
N SER A 252 17.66 -48.94 23.61
CA SER A 252 18.12 -50.00 24.49
C SER A 252 17.51 -51.31 23.99
N SER A 253 18.34 -52.11 23.30
CA SER A 253 18.46 -53.60 23.41
C SER A 253 17.15 -54.41 23.56
N SER A 254 16.80 -55.41 22.74
CA SER A 254 17.61 -56.58 22.37
C SER A 254 16.89 -57.46 21.33
N SER A 255 17.70 -58.07 20.46
CA SER A 255 17.60 -59.44 19.90
C SER A 255 16.35 -59.97 19.16
N SER A 256 16.70 -60.49 17.98
CA SER A 256 16.27 -61.75 17.34
C SER A 256 15.17 -61.73 16.27
N SER A 257 15.66 -61.60 15.03
CA SER A 257 15.37 -62.46 13.86
C SER A 257 13.91 -62.79 13.53
N SER A 258 13.39 -62.12 12.51
CA SER A 258 12.70 -62.78 11.38
C SER A 258 12.60 -61.83 10.18
N SER A 259 13.20 -62.27 9.09
CA SER A 259 13.24 -61.62 7.78
C SER A 259 11.85 -61.53 7.16
N SER A 260 11.27 -60.34 7.19
CA SER A 260 10.17 -59.94 6.31
C SER A 260 10.54 -58.61 5.67
N SER A 261 10.46 -58.58 4.34
CA SER A 261 10.81 -57.47 3.46
C SER A 261 9.85 -56.30 3.68
N SER A 262 9.91 -55.66 4.85
CA SER A 262 9.17 -54.46 5.14
C SER A 262 9.78 -53.35 4.30
N SER A 263 9.11 -53.04 3.20
CA SER A 263 9.32 -51.83 2.40
C SER A 263 9.34 -50.66 3.36
N SER A 264 10.56 -50.24 3.72
CA SER A 264 10.81 -49.12 4.62
C SER A 264 10.26 -47.89 3.94
N SER A 265 8.99 -47.62 4.22
CA SER A 265 8.26 -46.45 3.81
C SER A 265 8.92 -45.29 4.53
N ARG A 266 9.99 -44.77 3.92
CA ARG A 266 10.69 -43.57 4.38
C ARG A 266 9.61 -42.52 4.60
N ARG A 267 9.38 -42.16 5.87
CA ARG A 267 8.38 -41.14 6.23
C ARG A 267 8.74 -39.88 5.44
N LYS A 268 7.95 -39.58 4.41
CA LYS A 268 8.15 -38.38 3.60
C LYS A 268 7.94 -37.19 4.53
N VAL A 269 8.87 -36.23 4.52
CA VAL A 269 8.70 -34.99 5.27
C VAL A 269 7.50 -34.26 4.65
N LEU A 270 6.46 -34.06 5.46
CA LEU A 270 5.24 -33.34 5.04
C LEU A 270 5.33 -31.90 5.53
N ILE A 271 5.13 -30.95 4.63
CA ILE A 271 4.99 -29.53 4.90
C ILE A 271 3.51 -29.19 4.70
N GLY A 272 2.78 -29.09 5.82
CA GLY A 272 1.35 -28.80 5.85
C GLY A 272 0.48 -29.78 5.04
N GLY A 273 0.81 -31.07 5.09
CA GLY A 273 0.10 -32.16 4.43
C GLY A 273 0.66 -32.56 3.05
N SER A 274 1.48 -31.72 2.43
CA SER A 274 2.11 -32.00 1.13
C SER A 274 3.57 -32.44 1.29
N PRO A 275 4.10 -33.33 0.44
CA PRO A 275 5.52 -33.67 0.45
C PRO A 275 6.39 -32.42 0.28
N ALA A 276 7.40 -32.25 1.14
CA ALA A 276 8.30 -31.09 1.12
C ALA A 276 8.92 -30.85 -0.28
N ALA A 277 9.26 -31.93 -0.98
CA ALA A 277 9.82 -31.87 -2.33
C ALA A 277 8.88 -31.21 -3.34
N ASP A 278 7.57 -31.41 -3.22
CA ASP A 278 6.59 -30.85 -4.16
C ASP A 278 6.37 -29.36 -3.90
N VAL A 279 6.31 -28.95 -2.61
CA VAL A 279 6.24 -27.54 -2.21
C VAL A 279 7.48 -26.78 -2.68
N LEU A 280 8.68 -27.35 -2.54
CA LEU A 280 9.92 -26.73 -3.00
C LEU A 280 10.00 -26.64 -4.52
N LYS A 281 9.57 -27.68 -5.25
CA LYS A 281 9.47 -27.62 -6.72
C LYS A 281 8.54 -26.50 -7.17
N GLN A 282 7.37 -26.36 -6.53
CA GLN A 282 6.44 -25.25 -6.82
C GLN A 282 7.09 -23.89 -6.56
N LEU A 283 7.77 -23.72 -5.42
CA LEU A 283 8.49 -22.47 -5.10
C LEU A 283 9.57 -22.13 -6.13
N ILE A 284 10.34 -23.12 -6.60
CA ILE A 284 11.36 -22.91 -7.65
C ILE A 284 10.69 -22.47 -8.96
N LEU A 285 9.62 -23.15 -9.38
CA LEU A 285 8.89 -22.80 -10.60
C LEU A 285 8.33 -21.37 -10.54
N TYR A 286 7.74 -20.97 -9.40
CA TYR A 286 7.23 -19.61 -9.22
C TYR A 286 8.36 -18.57 -9.16
N SER A 287 9.47 -18.88 -8.50
CA SER A 287 10.64 -18.00 -8.45
C SER A 287 11.20 -17.74 -9.84
N GLN A 288 11.39 -18.79 -10.65
CA GLN A 288 11.86 -18.67 -12.04
C GLN A 288 10.88 -17.85 -12.91
N ARG A 289 9.57 -18.02 -12.71
CA ARG A 289 8.56 -17.23 -13.42
C ARG A 289 8.67 -15.74 -13.08
N GLN A 290 8.85 -15.40 -11.81
CA GLN A 290 8.99 -14.01 -11.39
C GLN A 290 10.33 -13.41 -11.82
N GLU A 291 11.40 -14.20 -11.83
CA GLU A 291 12.69 -13.78 -12.38
C GLU A 291 12.55 -13.38 -13.85
N LYS A 292 11.94 -14.22 -14.70
CA LYS A 292 11.69 -13.87 -16.11
C LYS A 292 10.85 -12.60 -16.28
N ARG A 293 9.82 -12.41 -15.43
CA ARG A 293 9.02 -11.17 -15.44
C ARG A 293 9.86 -9.95 -15.07
N SER A 294 10.69 -10.07 -14.03
CA SER A 294 11.58 -8.98 -13.60
C SER A 294 12.63 -8.64 -14.65
N GLN A 295 13.20 -9.64 -15.33
CA GLN A 295 14.13 -9.44 -16.45
C GLN A 295 13.45 -8.74 -17.63
N ALA A 296 12.21 -9.13 -17.96
CA ALA A 296 11.44 -8.45 -19.02
C ALA A 296 11.13 -6.99 -18.65
N LEU A 297 10.82 -6.70 -17.38
CA LEU A 297 10.64 -5.32 -16.91
C LEU A 297 11.94 -4.52 -16.98
N LEU A 298 13.08 -5.10 -16.57
CA LEU A 298 14.39 -4.46 -16.70
C LEU A 298 14.74 -4.17 -18.16
N GLN A 299 14.43 -5.11 -19.06
CA GLN A 299 14.61 -4.90 -20.50
C GLN A 299 13.79 -3.71 -21.01
N LYS A 300 12.54 -3.56 -20.55
CA LYS A 300 11.70 -2.40 -20.86
C LYS A 300 12.23 -1.11 -20.25
N THR A 301 12.86 -1.15 -19.07
CA THR A 301 13.45 0.07 -18.48
C THR A 301 14.60 0.65 -19.31
N TYR A 302 15.29 -0.15 -20.13
CA TYR A 302 16.29 0.39 -21.08
C TYR A 302 15.69 1.30 -22.16
N LEU A 303 14.38 1.25 -22.40
CA LEU A 303 13.72 2.23 -23.27
C LEU A 303 13.81 3.65 -22.67
N LEU A 304 13.84 3.80 -21.34
CA LEU A 304 14.05 5.09 -20.71
C LEU A 304 15.47 5.61 -20.99
N ASP A 305 16.47 4.74 -20.98
CA ASP A 305 17.85 5.11 -21.33
C ASP A 305 17.97 5.54 -22.80
N LEU A 306 17.10 5.05 -23.69
CA LEU A 306 17.03 5.49 -25.09
C LEU A 306 16.25 6.79 -25.27
N LEU A 307 15.19 6.99 -24.49
CA LEU A 307 14.31 8.16 -24.58
C LEU A 307 14.88 9.40 -23.89
N LEU A 308 15.61 9.24 -22.79
CA LEU A 308 16.17 10.37 -22.04
C LEU A 308 17.16 11.22 -22.87
N PRO A 309 18.11 10.64 -23.62
CA PRO A 309 19.00 11.41 -24.49
C PRO A 309 18.27 12.09 -25.64
N THR A 310 17.25 11.44 -26.22
CA THR A 310 16.48 12.03 -27.33
C THR A 310 15.62 13.20 -26.85
N ALA A 311 14.98 13.07 -25.68
CA ALA A 311 14.27 14.18 -25.04
C ALA A 311 15.22 15.35 -24.72
N ALA A 312 16.42 15.07 -24.20
CA ALA A 312 17.43 16.09 -23.94
C ALA A 312 17.91 16.79 -25.22
N ALA A 313 18.09 16.05 -26.32
CA ALA A 313 18.46 16.60 -27.62
C ALA A 313 17.36 17.51 -28.19
N VAL A 314 16.10 17.06 -28.16
CA VAL A 314 14.94 17.87 -28.59
C VAL A 314 14.82 19.13 -27.75
N GLN A 315 15.04 19.04 -26.44
CA GLN A 315 15.04 20.22 -25.56
C GLN A 315 16.18 21.20 -25.92
N GLN A 316 17.36 20.70 -26.29
CA GLN A 316 18.46 21.55 -26.76
C GLN A 316 18.14 22.21 -28.11
N GLU A 317 17.55 21.49 -29.06
CA GLU A 317 17.13 22.05 -30.36
C GLU A 317 16.07 23.14 -30.18
N LEU A 318 15.08 22.89 -29.33
CA LEU A 318 14.05 23.89 -29.02
C LEU A 318 14.66 25.13 -28.36
N HIS A 319 15.63 24.95 -27.46
CA HIS A 319 16.36 26.06 -26.86
C HIS A 319 17.18 26.85 -27.90
N GLN A 320 17.82 26.17 -28.85
CA GLN A 320 18.55 26.83 -29.95
C GLN A 320 17.62 27.60 -30.90
N LEU A 321 16.40 27.11 -31.16
CA LEU A 321 15.41 27.81 -31.99
C LEU A 321 14.79 29.01 -31.29
N LEU A 322 14.62 28.96 -29.97
CA LEU A 322 14.06 30.06 -29.18
C LEU A 322 15.03 31.25 -29.06
N LEU A 323 16.33 30.97 -28.95
CA LEU A 323 17.37 31.99 -28.76
C LEU A 323 17.39 33.11 -29.83
N PRO A 324 17.39 32.82 -31.15
CA PRO A 324 17.38 33.87 -32.17
C PRO A 324 16.07 34.65 -32.19
N LEU A 325 14.94 34.01 -31.84
CA LEU A 325 13.63 34.67 -31.80
C LEU A 325 13.59 35.72 -30.68
N GLN A 326 14.14 35.38 -29.52
CA GLN A 326 14.34 36.34 -28.41
C GLN A 326 15.33 37.46 -28.78
N GLN A 327 16.40 37.14 -29.51
CA GLN A 327 17.36 38.15 -29.99
C GLN A 327 16.73 39.10 -31.02
N GLN A 328 15.84 38.60 -31.89
CA GLN A 328 15.12 39.39 -32.88
C GLN A 328 14.13 40.36 -32.23
N GLU A 329 13.40 39.95 -31.19
CA GLU A 329 12.55 40.87 -30.41
C GLU A 329 13.37 42.00 -29.78
N LEU A 330 14.52 41.68 -29.20
CA LEU A 330 15.39 42.67 -28.57
C LEU A 330 15.94 43.67 -29.61
N GLN A 331 16.23 43.21 -30.83
CA GLN A 331 16.70 44.06 -31.92
C GLN A 331 15.58 44.96 -32.47
N GLN A 332 14.33 44.46 -32.58
CA GLN A 332 13.18 45.30 -32.94
C GLN A 332 12.92 46.40 -31.90
N GLN A 333 13.04 46.09 -30.61
CA GLN A 333 12.89 47.10 -29.55
C GLN A 333 13.95 48.19 -29.64
N GLN A 334 15.22 47.85 -29.89
CA GLN A 334 16.26 48.87 -30.09
C GLN A 334 15.97 49.77 -31.30
N GLN A 335 15.47 49.20 -32.42
CA GLN A 335 15.11 49.99 -33.58
C GLN A 335 13.95 50.96 -33.28
N GLN A 336 12.94 50.54 -32.52
CA GLN A 336 11.85 51.43 -32.10
C GLN A 336 12.34 52.58 -31.21
N GLN A 337 13.25 52.31 -30.26
CA GLN A 337 13.85 53.37 -29.44
C GLN A 337 14.65 54.38 -30.29
N GLN A 338 15.44 53.90 -31.27
CA GLN A 338 16.16 54.80 -32.18
C GLN A 338 15.23 55.64 -33.07
N GLN A 339 14.09 55.10 -33.51
CA GLN A 339 13.09 55.86 -34.27
C GLN A 339 12.39 56.92 -33.41
N GLN A 340 12.13 56.64 -32.13
CA GLN A 340 11.59 57.63 -31.19
C GLN A 340 12.61 58.75 -30.90
N GLN A 341 13.89 58.41 -30.78
CA GLN A 341 14.95 59.42 -30.64
C GLN A 341 15.14 60.25 -31.94
N ARG A 342 15.03 59.63 -33.12
CA ARG A 342 15.11 60.34 -34.42
C ARG A 342 13.92 61.26 -34.68
N SER A 343 12.70 60.86 -34.35
CA SER A 343 11.52 61.72 -34.50
C SER A 343 11.60 62.95 -33.59
N SER A 344 12.04 62.77 -32.34
CA SER A 344 12.20 63.91 -31.42
C SER A 344 13.30 64.91 -31.81
N THR A 345 14.31 64.48 -32.58
CA THR A 345 15.38 65.36 -33.07
C THR A 345 15.03 66.07 -34.38
N ALA A 346 14.12 65.52 -35.19
CA ALA A 346 13.63 66.17 -36.41
C ALA A 346 12.78 67.41 -36.10
N ASP A 347 11.88 67.34 -35.11
CA ASP A 347 11.04 68.48 -34.71
C ASP A 347 11.82 69.61 -34.02
N ALA A 348 12.98 69.29 -33.41
CA ALA A 348 13.82 70.28 -32.76
C ALA A 348 14.55 71.22 -33.74
N LYS A 349 14.71 70.85 -35.02
CA LYS A 349 15.36 71.69 -36.04
C LYS A 349 14.43 72.73 -36.68
N GLY A 350 13.10 72.61 -36.51
CA GLY A 350 12.13 73.58 -37.06
C GLY A 350 11.85 74.82 -36.19
N ALA A 351 12.29 74.84 -34.92
CA ALA A 351 11.86 75.86 -33.93
C ALA A 351 12.96 76.85 -33.51
N ALA A 352 13.94 77.14 -34.38
CA ALA A 352 15.13 77.93 -34.05
C ALA A 352 14.96 79.47 -34.11
N ALA A 353 13.75 80.03 -34.23
CA ALA A 353 13.56 81.49 -34.43
C ALA A 353 12.89 82.26 -33.28
N GLY A 354 12.73 81.70 -32.07
CA GLY A 354 12.06 82.39 -30.95
C GLY A 354 12.85 82.42 -29.65
N GLU A 355 13.40 83.59 -29.29
CA GLU A 355 13.99 83.87 -27.97
C GLU A 355 12.93 83.78 -26.87
N GLY A 356 12.94 82.71 -26.06
CA GLY A 356 12.05 82.57 -24.90
C GLY A 356 11.90 81.16 -24.30
N GLY A 357 12.47 80.12 -24.91
CA GLY A 357 12.10 78.71 -24.63
C GLY A 357 12.91 77.91 -23.60
N LYS A 358 13.80 78.49 -22.79
CA LYS A 358 14.75 77.70 -21.94
C LYS A 358 14.06 76.86 -20.85
N LYS A 359 12.92 77.30 -20.29
CA LYS A 359 12.17 76.54 -19.27
C LYS A 359 11.36 75.38 -19.85
N LYS A 360 10.85 75.51 -21.08
CA LYS A 360 10.07 74.45 -21.76
C LYS A 360 10.97 73.27 -22.18
N LYS A 361 12.20 73.57 -22.62
CA LYS A 361 13.17 72.55 -23.03
C LYS A 361 13.56 71.59 -21.90
N ARG A 362 13.77 72.09 -20.68
CA ARG A 362 14.04 71.25 -19.50
C ARG A 362 12.85 70.37 -19.11
N LYS A 363 11.62 70.90 -19.19
CA LYS A 363 10.42 70.13 -18.82
C LYS A 363 10.14 69.01 -19.81
N ILE A 364 10.35 69.26 -21.11
CA ILE A 364 10.24 68.25 -22.17
C ILE A 364 11.34 67.19 -22.02
N GLN A 365 12.59 67.59 -21.77
CA GLN A 365 13.70 66.64 -21.59
C GLN A 365 13.50 65.75 -20.35
N GLN A 366 13.00 66.31 -19.24
CA GLN A 366 12.70 65.55 -18.02
C GLN A 366 11.52 64.59 -18.22
N GLN A 367 10.49 65.01 -18.97
CA GLN A 367 9.36 64.15 -19.31
C GLN A 367 9.77 62.99 -20.23
N GLN A 368 10.68 63.25 -21.18
CA GLN A 368 11.23 62.24 -22.08
C GLN A 368 12.06 61.20 -21.31
N GLN A 369 12.85 61.65 -20.33
CA GLN A 369 13.65 60.75 -19.48
C GLN A 369 12.78 59.89 -18.54
N GLN A 370 11.65 60.42 -18.06
CA GLN A 370 10.67 59.62 -17.30
C GLN A 370 10.00 58.55 -18.18
N GLN A 371 9.70 58.86 -19.45
CA GLN A 371 9.15 57.88 -20.39
C GLN A 371 10.13 56.74 -20.70
N GLU A 372 11.42 57.05 -20.92
CA GLU A 372 12.45 56.01 -21.13
C GLU A 372 12.57 55.06 -19.93
N ASN A 373 12.60 55.60 -18.70
CA ASN A 373 12.67 54.76 -17.50
C ASN A 373 11.43 53.86 -17.33
N GLN A 374 10.24 54.37 -17.65
CA GLN A 374 9.01 53.60 -17.52
C GLN A 374 8.94 52.47 -18.56
N GLN A 375 9.42 52.72 -19.79
CA GLN A 375 9.55 51.67 -20.82
C GLN A 375 10.57 50.60 -20.41
N GLN A 376 11.72 51.00 -19.88
CA GLN A 376 12.77 50.07 -19.46
C GLN A 376 12.30 49.14 -18.33
N GLN A 377 11.49 49.66 -17.41
CA GLN A 377 10.92 48.89 -16.30
C GLN A 377 9.86 47.87 -16.77
N GLN A 378 9.01 48.21 -17.74
CA GLN A 378 8.09 47.25 -18.37
C GLN A 378 8.84 46.12 -19.09
N GLN A 379 9.96 46.46 -19.74
CA GLN A 379 10.79 45.49 -20.45
C GLN A 379 11.40 44.44 -19.50
N GLN A 380 11.90 44.88 -18.34
CA GLN A 380 12.40 43.94 -17.31
C GLN A 380 11.29 43.04 -16.76
N GLN A 381 10.08 43.56 -16.55
CA GLN A 381 8.95 42.74 -16.11
C GLN A 381 8.57 41.67 -17.14
N GLN A 382 8.56 42.01 -18.43
CA GLN A 382 8.30 41.01 -19.48
C GLN A 382 9.38 39.94 -19.55
N GLN A 383 10.67 40.30 -19.41
CA GLN A 383 11.74 39.30 -19.36
C GLN A 383 11.60 38.37 -18.15
N GLN A 384 11.24 38.90 -16.97
CA GLN A 384 10.98 38.08 -15.80
C GLN A 384 9.77 37.15 -15.99
N GLN A 385 8.69 37.62 -16.60
CA GLN A 385 7.53 36.76 -16.90
C GLN A 385 7.86 35.67 -17.91
N GLN A 386 8.64 35.96 -18.95
CA GLN A 386 9.11 34.93 -19.89
C GLN A 386 10.02 33.90 -19.20
N GLN A 387 10.94 34.33 -18.34
CA GLN A 387 11.77 33.39 -17.57
C GLN A 387 10.92 32.53 -16.61
N GLN A 388 9.90 33.12 -15.98
CA GLN A 388 8.96 32.37 -15.14
C GLN A 388 8.16 31.36 -15.94
N LEU A 389 7.63 31.73 -17.12
CA LEU A 389 6.91 30.81 -18.01
C LEU A 389 7.82 29.67 -18.50
N LEU A 390 9.03 29.97 -18.94
CA LEU A 390 10.02 28.96 -19.35
C LEU A 390 10.40 28.02 -18.20
N SER A 391 10.54 28.55 -16.99
CA SER A 391 10.84 27.72 -15.80
C SER A 391 9.63 26.88 -15.35
N ALA A 392 8.41 27.38 -15.54
CA ALA A 392 7.18 26.68 -15.17
C ALA A 392 6.85 25.55 -16.16
N GLU A 393 7.15 25.74 -17.45
CA GLU A 393 6.88 24.76 -18.50
C GLU A 393 7.91 23.62 -18.51
N ALA A 394 9.19 23.90 -18.22
CA ALA A 394 10.24 22.88 -18.04
C ALA A 394 10.03 21.98 -16.81
N LEU A 395 9.08 22.34 -15.93
CA LEU A 395 8.81 21.68 -14.66
C LEU A 395 7.36 21.20 -14.54
N GLN A 396 6.66 20.85 -15.64
CA GLN A 396 5.45 20.07 -15.49
C GLN A 396 5.79 18.57 -15.31
N PRO A 397 5.87 18.03 -14.08
CA PRO A 397 6.03 16.59 -13.82
C PRO A 397 4.84 15.78 -14.36
N HIS A 398 3.77 16.45 -14.79
CA HIS A 398 2.54 15.83 -15.24
C HIS A 398 2.70 14.99 -16.50
N PHE A 399 3.59 15.38 -17.42
CA PHE A 399 3.77 14.61 -18.67
C PHE A 399 4.56 13.32 -18.43
N ALA A 400 5.68 13.41 -17.70
CA ALA A 400 6.48 12.23 -17.35
C ALA A 400 5.70 11.26 -16.44
N ALA A 401 4.93 11.78 -15.48
CA ALA A 401 4.10 10.96 -14.60
C ALA A 401 2.96 10.27 -15.36
N LYS A 402 2.24 10.99 -16.25
CA LYS A 402 1.14 10.41 -17.03
C LYS A 402 1.64 9.40 -18.06
N PHE A 403 2.78 9.67 -18.71
CA PHE A 403 3.40 8.74 -19.65
C PHE A 403 3.88 7.46 -18.94
N THR A 404 4.50 7.58 -17.76
CA THR A 404 4.88 6.40 -16.98
C THR A 404 3.67 5.64 -16.46
N GLU A 405 2.59 6.32 -16.07
CA GLU A 405 1.35 5.68 -15.64
C GLU A 405 0.68 4.89 -16.78
N GLU A 406 0.58 5.48 -17.99
CA GLU A 406 0.01 4.80 -19.17
C GLU A 406 0.90 3.66 -19.69
N CYS A 407 2.23 3.80 -19.64
CA CYS A 407 3.15 2.76 -20.13
C CYS A 407 3.40 1.61 -19.12
N LEU A 408 3.30 1.85 -17.81
CA LEU A 408 3.51 0.83 -16.78
C LEU A 408 2.22 0.14 -16.34
N TYR A 409 1.08 0.85 -16.38
CA TYR A 409 -0.21 0.35 -15.87
C TYR A 409 -1.33 0.31 -16.92
N GLY A 410 -1.07 0.71 -18.18
CA GLY A 410 -2.01 0.51 -19.27
C GLY A 410 -2.29 -0.97 -19.51
N ASP A 411 -3.57 -1.34 -19.45
CA ASP A 411 -4.10 -2.63 -19.88
C ASP A 411 -3.78 -2.84 -21.37
N LEU A 412 -2.71 -3.59 -21.66
CA LEU A 412 -2.39 -4.15 -22.98
C LEU A 412 -2.51 -5.67 -22.95
#